data_AF-A0AAD1YZ37-F1
#
_entry.id   AF-A0AAD1YZ37-F1
#
_cell.length_a   1.000
_cell.length_b   1.000
_cell.length_c   1.000
_cell.angle_alpha   90.00
_cell.angle_beta   90.00
_cell.angle_gamma   90.00
#
_symmetry.space_group_name_H-M   'P 1'
#
loop_
_entity.id
_entity.type
_entity.pdbx_description
1 polymer ?
#
loop_
_entity_poly.entity_id
_entity_poly.type
_entity_poly.pdbx_seq_one_letter_code
_entity_poly.pdbx_strand_id
1 'polypeptide(L)'
;MEKQNTELYLKNCHIILENERLRKKAQRLDQENRALLSQLQHRLSEPSSGQKNEINDTPNSVFAAQEFPFPCTVSPSLTSSAMSWKIIVVLLIGSLAWAQQAFWPPLPRICGSLGGPPVTAPRIKLRDGRYLAYKEHGIPKETAKYKIVLVHGYTGGRHDASFSTSALVEEFGIYIVTFDRPGYGESDPDPKRTIKSTALDIEELGEQLQLGAKFYVIGISMGGQVVWGCLKYIPHRLAGAALIAPVINYWWPSFPANLSTEAYNQQPLEDQWALRVAHYMPWLVYWWNTQKWFPSSTVTAGKPNLLAPDLKIVSKIAGRTTRREYASQQGVFESFHRDMMIGFGHWEFDPMDLENHLPDSEGSVHLWHGVEDGMVPVSLQRYIAEKLPWIQYHEIPDAGHLFAYADDSLKDSILKTLLTGDK
;
A
#
# COMPACT_ATOMS: atom_id res chain seq x y z
N MET A 1 37.62 1.04 -18.39
CA MET A 1 38.27 1.66 -17.21
C MET A 1 37.48 2.88 -16.72
N GLU A 2 37.10 3.83 -17.59
CA GLU A 2 36.26 4.99 -17.19
C GLU A 2 34.89 4.63 -16.63
N LYS A 3 34.13 3.72 -17.26
CA LYS A 3 32.78 3.34 -16.81
C LYS A 3 32.74 2.77 -15.39
N GLN A 4 33.72 1.94 -15.04
CA GLN A 4 33.87 1.38 -13.68
C GLN A 4 34.27 2.46 -12.66
N ASN A 5 35.11 3.42 -13.03
CA ASN A 5 35.47 4.53 -12.14
C ASN A 5 34.29 5.48 -11.90
N THR A 6 33.43 5.70 -12.91
CA THR A 6 32.20 6.50 -12.75
C THR A 6 31.18 5.78 -11.86
N GLU A 7 31.00 4.48 -11.99
CA GLU A 7 30.13 3.69 -11.10
C GLU A 7 30.63 3.68 -9.65
N LEU A 8 31.96 3.58 -9.44
CA LEU A 8 32.56 3.64 -8.11
C LEU A 8 32.39 5.03 -7.48
N TYR A 9 32.54 6.09 -8.28
CA TYR A 9 32.33 7.47 -7.86
C TYR A 9 30.88 7.71 -7.40
N LEU A 10 29.90 7.25 -8.19
CA LEU A 10 28.48 7.37 -7.84
C LEU A 10 28.11 6.58 -6.59
N LYS A 11 28.65 5.36 -6.42
CA LYS A 11 28.48 4.58 -5.18
C LYS A 11 29.05 5.31 -3.97
N ASN A 12 30.23 5.92 -4.09
CA ASN A 12 30.82 6.70 -3.00
C ASN A 12 29.99 7.94 -2.65
N CYS A 13 29.47 8.66 -3.63
CA CYS A 13 28.56 9.79 -3.39
C CYS A 13 27.29 9.35 -2.66
N HIS A 14 26.72 8.20 -3.03
CA HIS A 14 25.54 7.65 -2.36
C HIS A 14 25.82 7.26 -0.90
N ILE A 15 26.97 6.62 -0.63
CA ILE A 15 27.40 6.28 0.73
C ILE A 15 27.59 7.53 1.58
N ILE A 16 28.15 8.60 1.03
CA ILE A 16 28.34 9.87 1.76
C ILE A 16 27.00 10.49 2.15
N LEU A 17 26.03 10.53 1.23
CA LEU A 17 24.70 11.07 1.48
C LEU A 17 23.93 10.24 2.52
N GLU A 18 24.00 8.91 2.44
CA GLU A 18 23.36 8.02 3.41
C GLU A 18 24.01 8.16 4.80
N ASN A 19 25.33 8.30 4.87
CA ASN A 19 26.03 8.57 6.13
C ASN A 19 25.64 9.91 6.76
N GLU A 20 25.46 10.96 5.95
CA GLU A 20 25.01 12.26 6.45
C GLU A 20 23.56 12.17 6.98
N ARG A 21 22.69 11.44 6.27
CA ARG A 21 21.31 11.16 6.72
C ARG A 21 21.29 10.42 8.05
N LEU A 22 22.11 9.36 8.17
CA LEU A 22 22.22 8.58 9.41
C LEU A 22 22.74 9.42 10.57
N ARG A 23 23.72 10.30 10.34
CA ARG A 23 24.21 11.26 11.35
C ARG A 23 23.12 12.20 11.84
N LYS A 24 22.33 12.79 10.92
CA LYS A 24 21.20 13.67 11.30
C LYS A 24 20.13 12.91 12.10
N LYS A 25 19.86 11.65 11.75
CA LYS A 25 18.91 10.80 12.49
C LYS A 25 19.43 10.46 13.89
N ALA A 26 20.71 10.15 14.03
CA ALA A 26 21.34 9.91 15.33
C ALA A 26 21.31 11.16 16.23
N GLN A 27 21.55 12.36 15.68
CA GLN A 27 21.44 13.62 16.41
C GLN A 27 20.00 13.89 16.90
N ARG A 28 18.99 13.61 16.06
CA ARG A 28 17.58 13.76 16.48
C ARG A 28 17.22 12.79 17.61
N LEU A 29 17.63 11.53 17.50
CA LEU A 29 17.41 10.54 18.56
C LEU A 29 18.10 10.93 19.87
N ASP A 30 19.31 11.49 19.80
CA ASP A 30 20.00 12.00 21.00
C ASP A 30 19.24 13.18 21.64
N GLN A 31 18.71 14.11 20.84
CA GLN A 31 17.87 15.20 21.34
C GLN A 31 16.57 14.70 21.99
N GLU A 32 15.88 13.74 21.37
CA GLU A 32 14.66 13.12 21.91
C GLU A 32 14.95 12.37 23.22
N ASN A 33 16.05 11.62 23.29
CA ASN A 33 16.46 10.92 24.51
C ASN A 33 16.80 11.89 25.65
N ARG A 34 17.48 13.00 25.36
CA ARG A 34 17.76 14.04 26.38
C ARG A 34 16.48 14.69 26.90
N ALA A 35 15.51 14.95 26.02
CA ALA A 35 14.22 15.51 26.41
C ALA A 35 13.38 14.52 27.26
N LEU A 36 13.43 13.23 26.93
CA LEU A 36 12.78 12.19 27.75
C LEU A 36 13.43 12.07 29.13
N LEU A 37 14.76 12.09 29.20
CA LEU A 37 15.50 12.05 30.46
C LEU A 37 15.16 13.25 31.37
N SER A 38 15.04 14.47 30.80
CA SER A 38 14.67 15.65 31.59
C SER A 38 13.24 15.57 32.13
N GLN A 39 12.29 15.05 31.33
CA GLN A 39 10.92 14.81 31.79
C GLN A 39 10.85 13.75 32.90
N LEU A 40 11.69 12.72 32.83
CA LEU A 40 11.76 11.66 33.84
C LEU A 40 12.36 12.19 35.15
N GLN A 41 13.42 13.00 35.06
CA GLN A 41 14.00 13.68 36.21
C GLN A 41 13.01 14.64 36.87
N HIS A 42 12.24 15.41 36.09
CA HIS A 42 11.20 16.30 36.62
C HIS A 42 10.13 15.52 37.39
N ARG A 43 9.64 14.39 36.84
CA ARG A 43 8.65 13.53 37.51
C ARG A 43 9.17 12.87 38.77
N LEU A 44 10.46 12.58 38.84
CA LEU A 44 11.10 12.00 40.04
C LEU A 44 11.39 13.04 41.13
N SER A 45 11.38 14.33 40.79
CA SER A 45 11.58 15.44 41.74
C SER A 45 10.29 16.06 42.31
N GLU A 46 9.11 15.64 41.85
CA GLU A 46 7.83 16.10 42.42
C GLU A 46 7.51 15.33 43.72
N PRO A 47 7.21 16.02 44.85
CA PRO A 47 6.79 15.34 46.07
C PRO A 47 5.37 14.80 45.92
N SER A 48 5.18 13.51 46.20
CA SER A 48 3.85 12.87 46.25
C SER A 48 3.01 13.46 47.39
N SER A 49 1.90 14.13 47.06
CA SER A 49 0.87 14.49 48.03
C SER A 49 0.15 13.22 48.49
N GLY A 50 0.49 12.78 49.70
CA GLY A 50 -0.07 11.59 50.34
C GLY A 50 -1.53 11.79 50.77
N GLN A 51 -2.36 10.80 50.48
CA GLN A 51 -3.64 10.58 51.15
C GLN A 51 -3.41 9.60 52.30
N LYS A 52 -3.50 10.10 53.54
CA LYS A 52 -3.50 9.33 54.78
C LYS A 52 -4.80 8.53 54.91
N ASN A 53 -4.70 7.29 55.39
CA ASN A 53 -5.73 6.68 56.25
C ASN A 53 -5.02 5.90 57.35
N GLU A 54 -5.23 6.35 58.59
CA GLU A 54 -4.91 5.67 59.84
C GLU A 54 -5.87 4.49 60.08
N ILE A 55 -5.45 3.49 60.88
CA ILE A 55 -6.06 3.16 62.20
C ILE A 55 -5.48 1.83 62.78
N ASN A 56 -4.83 2.00 63.95
CA ASN A 56 -4.78 1.23 65.22
C ASN A 56 -4.14 -0.16 65.39
N ASP A 57 -2.99 -0.18 66.10
CA ASP A 57 -2.73 -0.70 67.49
C ASP A 57 -3.73 -1.68 68.13
N THR A 58 -3.42 -2.67 68.99
CA THR A 58 -2.24 -3.36 69.63
C THR A 58 -2.84 -4.60 70.41
N PRO A 59 -2.28 -5.19 71.51
CA PRO A 59 -1.27 -6.27 71.57
C PRO A 59 -1.65 -7.47 72.50
N ASN A 60 -0.71 -8.42 72.70
CA ASN A 60 -0.48 -9.35 73.86
C ASN A 60 -0.27 -10.82 73.44
N SER A 61 0.46 -11.70 74.13
CA SER A 61 1.60 -11.66 75.06
C SER A 61 1.99 -13.13 75.35
N VAL A 62 3.31 -13.41 75.34
CA VAL A 62 4.07 -14.29 76.26
C VAL A 62 3.71 -15.80 76.38
N PHE A 63 4.68 -16.68 76.12
CA PHE A 63 5.31 -17.57 77.13
C PHE A 63 6.60 -18.24 76.59
N ALA A 64 7.64 -18.17 77.42
CA ALA A 64 8.96 -18.82 77.36
C ALA A 64 8.84 -20.34 77.71
N ALA A 65 9.80 -21.26 77.64
CA ALA A 65 11.23 -21.36 77.30
C ALA A 65 11.57 -22.89 77.26
N GLN A 66 12.64 -23.31 76.56
CA GLN A 66 13.76 -24.10 77.13
C GLN A 66 14.80 -24.52 76.06
N GLU A 67 16.08 -24.27 76.40
CA GLU A 67 17.33 -24.54 75.67
C GLU A 67 17.79 -26.01 75.85
N PHE A 68 18.56 -26.63 74.94
CA PHE A 68 20.06 -26.69 74.85
C PHE A 68 20.46 -27.79 73.78
N PRO A 69 21.74 -28.08 73.42
CA PRO A 69 22.69 -27.33 72.56
C PRO A 69 23.41 -28.16 71.42
N PHE A 70 23.89 -27.47 70.36
CA PHE A 70 25.09 -27.65 69.44
C PHE A 70 25.56 -29.04 68.87
N PRO A 71 26.42 -29.15 67.79
CA PRO A 71 26.89 -28.19 66.76
C PRO A 71 26.93 -28.71 65.27
N CYS A 72 27.33 -27.79 64.37
CA CYS A 72 27.75 -27.85 62.95
C CYS A 72 28.22 -29.15 62.28
N THR A 73 27.88 -29.37 60.98
CA THR A 73 28.75 -29.11 59.79
C THR A 73 28.10 -29.50 58.42
N VAL A 74 27.80 -28.49 57.59
CA VAL A 74 28.14 -28.25 56.16
C VAL A 74 28.11 -29.39 55.09
N SER A 75 27.04 -29.36 54.26
CA SER A 75 26.86 -29.61 52.78
C SER A 75 27.29 -30.93 52.10
N PRO A 76 26.78 -31.30 50.90
CA PRO A 76 26.16 -30.45 49.86
C PRO A 76 24.83 -30.94 49.27
N SER A 77 23.95 -30.02 48.86
CA SER A 77 22.90 -30.32 47.90
C SER A 77 22.90 -29.29 46.79
N LEU A 78 23.28 -29.75 45.59
CA LEU A 78 22.94 -29.07 44.34
C LEU A 78 21.42 -28.92 44.27
N THR A 79 20.89 -27.72 44.47
CA THR A 79 19.52 -27.41 44.09
C THR A 79 19.52 -26.95 42.63
N SER A 80 19.11 -27.88 41.76
CA SER A 80 18.62 -27.54 40.43
C SER A 80 17.51 -26.49 40.58
N SER A 81 17.69 -25.31 39.98
CA SER A 81 16.65 -24.28 39.90
C SER A 81 15.58 -24.73 38.90
N ALA A 82 14.68 -25.61 39.33
CA ALA A 82 13.47 -25.88 38.60
C ALA A 82 12.63 -24.60 38.57
N MET A 83 12.62 -23.91 37.43
CA MET A 83 11.80 -22.72 37.21
C MET A 83 10.35 -23.07 37.56
N SER A 84 9.72 -22.32 38.47
CA SER A 84 8.39 -22.67 38.95
C SER A 84 7.40 -22.71 37.78
N TRP A 85 6.54 -23.74 37.73
CA TRP A 85 5.54 -23.92 36.67
C TRP A 85 4.71 -22.66 36.37
N LYS A 86 4.44 -21.85 37.40
CA LYS A 86 3.76 -20.54 37.26
C LYS A 86 4.55 -19.54 36.42
N ILE A 87 5.88 -19.49 36.58
CA ILE A 87 6.76 -18.63 35.75
C ILE A 87 6.77 -19.14 34.31
N ILE A 88 6.83 -20.46 34.09
CA ILE A 88 6.78 -21.05 32.75
C ILE A 88 5.45 -20.69 32.07
N VAL A 89 4.32 -20.82 32.76
CA VAL A 89 3.00 -20.45 32.22
C VAL A 89 2.91 -18.96 31.90
N VAL A 90 3.41 -18.08 32.76
CA VAL A 90 3.41 -16.63 32.50
C VAL A 90 4.30 -16.28 31.31
N LEU A 91 5.48 -16.90 31.19
CA LEU A 91 6.36 -16.72 30.03
C LEU A 91 5.74 -17.27 28.75
N LEU A 92 5.03 -18.40 28.80
CA LEU A 92 4.28 -18.95 27.68
C LEU A 92 3.14 -18.02 27.26
N ILE A 93 2.31 -17.54 28.19
CA ILE A 93 1.24 -16.59 27.89
C ILE A 93 1.82 -15.28 27.33
N GLY A 94 2.89 -14.75 27.94
CA GLY A 94 3.56 -13.55 27.46
C GLY A 94 4.16 -13.73 26.06
N SER A 95 4.77 -14.88 25.78
CA SER A 95 5.31 -15.20 24.45
C SER A 95 4.22 -15.43 23.41
N LEU A 96 3.10 -16.07 23.76
CA LEU A 96 1.93 -16.21 22.89
C LEU A 96 1.28 -14.86 22.61
N ALA A 97 1.13 -14.00 23.62
CA ALA A 97 0.57 -12.65 23.44
C ALA A 97 1.49 -11.77 22.57
N TRP A 98 2.81 -11.87 22.77
CA TRP A 98 3.80 -11.17 21.94
C TRP A 98 3.81 -11.70 20.51
N ALA A 99 3.76 -13.03 20.32
CA ALA A 99 3.64 -13.64 19.01
C ALA A 99 2.34 -13.21 18.32
N GLN A 100 1.22 -13.24 19.04
CA GLN A 100 -0.09 -12.79 18.56
C GLN A 100 -0.02 -11.32 18.10
N GLN A 101 0.61 -10.43 18.86
CA GLN A 101 0.80 -9.02 18.48
C GLN A 101 1.63 -8.86 17.19
N ALA A 102 2.55 -9.78 16.90
CA ALA A 102 3.30 -9.78 15.64
C ALA A 102 2.48 -10.27 14.45
N PHE A 103 1.50 -11.15 14.67
CA PHE A 103 0.63 -11.68 13.61
C PHE A 103 -0.47 -10.70 13.20
N TRP A 104 -1.03 -9.96 14.16
CA TRP A 104 -2.12 -9.04 13.87
C TRP A 104 -1.62 -7.68 13.43
N PRO A 105 -2.14 -7.14 12.32
CA PRO A 105 -1.84 -5.78 11.91
C PRO A 105 -2.33 -4.78 12.97
N PRO A 106 -1.63 -3.63 13.12
CA PRO A 106 -2.11 -2.56 13.97
C PRO A 106 -3.42 -2.01 13.43
N LEU A 107 -4.25 -1.47 14.33
CA LEU A 107 -5.46 -0.75 13.94
C LEU A 107 -5.10 0.42 13.00
N PRO A 108 -5.94 0.71 11.98
CA PRO A 108 -5.73 1.85 11.12
C PRO A 108 -5.74 3.16 11.90
N ARG A 109 -4.89 4.10 11.46
CA ARG A 109 -4.92 5.48 11.95
C ARG A 109 -5.96 6.25 11.14
N ILE A 110 -7.20 6.25 11.61
CA ILE A 110 -8.33 6.89 10.92
C ILE A 110 -8.09 8.40 10.77
N CYS A 111 -8.34 8.94 9.59
CA CYS A 111 -8.17 10.37 9.32
C CYS A 111 -9.12 11.22 10.17
N GLY A 112 -8.59 12.24 10.84
CA GLY A 112 -9.33 13.13 11.72
C GLY A 112 -9.58 12.59 13.14
N SER A 113 -9.16 11.36 13.46
CA SER A 113 -9.22 10.84 14.84
C SER A 113 -8.01 11.32 15.67
N LEU A 114 -8.09 11.17 17.00
CA LEU A 114 -6.95 11.42 17.89
C LEU A 114 -5.77 10.52 17.49
N GLY A 115 -4.61 11.12 17.17
CA GLY A 115 -3.42 10.40 16.69
C GLY A 115 -3.48 9.92 15.24
N GLY A 116 -4.57 10.23 14.52
CA GLY A 116 -4.73 9.97 13.09
C GLY A 116 -4.19 11.12 12.22
N PRO A 117 -4.01 10.90 10.91
CA PRO A 117 -3.65 11.96 9.97
C PRO A 117 -4.72 13.06 9.94
N PRO A 118 -4.34 14.34 9.72
CA PRO A 118 -5.32 15.40 9.57
C PRO A 118 -6.14 15.23 8.30
N VAL A 119 -7.37 15.72 8.32
CA VAL A 119 -8.20 15.86 7.12
C VAL A 119 -7.98 17.25 6.56
N THR A 120 -7.42 17.32 5.36
CA THR A 120 -7.11 18.57 4.66
C THR A 120 -7.71 18.63 3.26
N ALA A 121 -8.08 17.48 2.68
CA ALA A 121 -8.67 17.43 1.35
C ALA A 121 -10.20 17.53 1.34
N PRO A 122 -10.77 17.94 0.20
CA PRO A 122 -12.16 17.67 -0.12
C PRO A 122 -12.44 16.16 -0.04
N ARG A 123 -13.56 15.81 0.59
CA ARG A 123 -14.01 14.42 0.69
C ARG A 123 -15.50 14.30 0.41
N ILE A 124 -15.89 13.20 -0.21
CA ILE A 124 -17.30 12.79 -0.29
C ILE A 124 -17.58 11.72 0.77
N LYS A 125 -18.84 11.62 1.22
CA LYS A 125 -19.26 10.58 2.17
C LYS A 125 -20.04 9.51 1.41
N LEU A 126 -19.53 8.29 1.39
CA LEU A 126 -20.18 7.13 0.78
C LEU A 126 -21.41 6.70 1.59
N ARG A 127 -22.28 5.91 0.96
CA ARG A 127 -23.53 5.38 1.57
C ARG A 127 -23.26 4.54 2.81
N ASP A 128 -22.12 3.85 2.88
CA ASP A 128 -21.71 3.04 4.03
C ASP A 128 -21.08 3.87 5.17
N GLY A 129 -20.95 5.18 4.98
CA GLY A 129 -20.44 6.13 5.96
C GLY A 129 -18.96 6.47 5.84
N ARG A 130 -18.18 5.72 5.03
CA ARG A 130 -16.77 6.02 4.76
C ARG A 130 -16.62 7.31 3.96
N TYR A 131 -15.48 7.98 4.08
CA TYR A 131 -15.11 9.12 3.26
C TYR A 131 -14.09 8.77 2.17
N LEU A 132 -14.28 9.29 0.96
CA LEU A 132 -13.25 9.29 -0.07
C LEU A 132 -12.69 10.70 -0.27
N ALA A 133 -11.38 10.85 -0.08
CA ALA A 133 -10.66 12.06 -0.40
C ALA A 133 -10.29 12.12 -1.88
N TYR A 134 -10.50 13.28 -2.50
CA TYR A 134 -10.31 13.45 -3.93
C TYR A 134 -9.64 14.78 -4.26
N LYS A 135 -9.21 14.91 -5.51
CA LYS A 135 -8.67 16.13 -6.09
C LYS A 135 -9.11 16.26 -7.54
N GLU A 136 -9.54 17.46 -7.89
CA GLU A 136 -10.02 17.82 -9.22
C GLU A 136 -8.92 18.53 -9.99
N HIS A 137 -8.82 18.26 -11.30
CA HIS A 137 -7.82 18.83 -12.18
C HIS A 137 -8.38 19.04 -13.60
N GLY A 138 -7.68 19.84 -14.40
CA GLY A 138 -8.07 20.18 -15.78
C GLY A 138 -9.12 21.29 -15.83
N ILE A 139 -9.97 21.24 -16.86
CA ILE A 139 -11.03 22.22 -17.11
C ILE A 139 -12.14 22.08 -16.05
N PRO A 140 -12.81 23.18 -15.62
CA PRO A 140 -13.96 23.09 -14.72
C PRO A 140 -15.00 22.08 -15.18
N LYS A 141 -15.50 21.27 -14.24
CA LYS A 141 -16.41 20.14 -14.51
C LYS A 141 -17.68 20.57 -15.27
N GLU A 142 -18.14 21.79 -15.04
CA GLU A 142 -19.37 22.35 -15.61
C GLU A 142 -19.24 22.61 -17.12
N THR A 143 -18.03 22.90 -17.60
CA THR A 143 -17.74 23.18 -19.00
C THR A 143 -16.98 22.06 -19.70
N ALA A 144 -16.49 21.07 -18.95
CA ALA A 144 -15.75 19.94 -19.48
C ALA A 144 -16.61 19.03 -20.38
N LYS A 145 -16.06 18.68 -21.54
CA LYS A 145 -16.64 17.73 -22.50
C LYS A 145 -16.43 16.29 -22.06
N TYR A 146 -15.24 15.98 -21.53
CA TYR A 146 -14.87 14.65 -21.06
C TYR A 146 -14.58 14.68 -19.57
N LYS A 147 -15.09 13.69 -18.84
CA LYS A 147 -14.91 13.56 -17.39
C LYS A 147 -14.28 12.21 -17.10
N ILE A 148 -13.15 12.23 -16.41
CA ILE A 148 -12.29 11.06 -16.19
C ILE A 148 -12.09 10.84 -14.69
N VAL A 149 -12.30 9.61 -14.24
CA VAL A 149 -11.83 9.14 -12.92
C VAL A 149 -10.49 8.43 -13.12
N LEU A 150 -9.43 8.98 -12.52
CA LEU A 150 -8.08 8.41 -12.59
C LEU A 150 -7.74 7.67 -11.30
N VAL A 151 -7.56 6.36 -11.42
CA VAL A 151 -7.26 5.43 -10.34
C VAL A 151 -5.75 5.21 -10.24
N HIS A 152 -5.16 5.66 -9.13
CA HIS A 152 -3.72 5.55 -8.90
C HIS A 152 -3.26 4.12 -8.61
N GLY A 153 -1.99 3.85 -8.93
CA GLY A 153 -1.33 2.58 -8.64
C GLY A 153 -0.83 2.46 -7.19
N TYR A 154 0.15 1.58 -7.00
CA TYR A 154 0.79 1.36 -5.70
C TYR A 154 1.60 2.61 -5.28
N THR A 155 1.64 2.93 -3.97
CA THR A 155 2.27 4.16 -3.40
C THR A 155 1.72 5.51 -3.90
N GLY A 156 0.67 5.50 -4.71
CA GLY A 156 0.02 6.68 -5.24
C GLY A 156 -1.00 7.32 -4.30
N GLY A 157 -1.75 8.27 -4.84
CA GLY A 157 -2.89 8.90 -4.16
C GLY A 157 -3.58 9.92 -5.05
N ARG A 158 -4.49 10.71 -4.48
CA ARG A 158 -5.19 11.82 -5.16
C ARG A 158 -4.27 12.86 -5.80
N HIS A 159 -2.99 12.87 -5.46
CA HIS A 159 -2.00 13.78 -6.05
C HIS A 159 -1.41 13.27 -7.38
N ASP A 160 -1.77 12.07 -7.82
CA ASP A 160 -1.29 11.46 -9.06
C ASP A 160 -2.05 11.97 -10.28
N ALA A 161 -1.83 13.23 -10.62
CA ALA A 161 -2.49 13.91 -11.75
C ALA A 161 -1.67 13.81 -13.04
N SER A 162 -1.20 12.61 -13.41
CA SER A 162 -0.22 12.44 -14.51
C SER A 162 -0.69 13.03 -15.84
N PHE A 163 -1.99 13.16 -16.02
CA PHE A 163 -2.67 13.58 -17.23
C PHE A 163 -3.23 15.00 -17.20
N SER A 164 -3.04 15.80 -16.14
CA SER A 164 -3.85 17.01 -15.93
C SER A 164 -3.28 18.33 -16.44
N THR A 165 -2.05 18.34 -16.96
CA THR A 165 -1.34 19.58 -17.33
C THR A 165 -0.86 19.60 -18.77
N SER A 166 -1.33 18.68 -19.62
CA SER A 166 -0.96 18.69 -21.03
C SER A 166 -1.85 19.66 -21.82
N ALA A 167 -1.35 20.16 -22.95
CA ALA A 167 -2.13 21.04 -23.84
C ALA A 167 -3.41 20.36 -24.33
N LEU A 168 -3.38 19.03 -24.48
CA LEU A 168 -4.52 18.23 -24.89
C LEU A 168 -5.70 18.30 -23.91
N VAL A 169 -5.44 18.47 -22.60
CA VAL A 169 -6.49 18.63 -21.58
C VAL A 169 -7.35 19.85 -21.87
N GLU A 170 -6.73 20.96 -22.24
CA GLU A 170 -7.44 22.19 -22.58
C GLU A 170 -8.14 22.06 -23.93
N GLU A 171 -7.43 21.53 -24.95
CA GLU A 171 -7.95 21.35 -26.30
C GLU A 171 -9.22 20.48 -26.34
N PHE A 172 -9.23 19.37 -25.59
CA PHE A 172 -10.36 18.43 -25.56
C PHE A 172 -11.40 18.77 -24.48
N GLY A 173 -11.14 19.76 -23.63
CA GLY A 173 -12.04 20.12 -22.54
C GLY A 173 -12.16 19.01 -21.50
N ILE A 174 -11.03 18.49 -21.01
CA ILE A 174 -10.97 17.33 -20.11
C ILE A 174 -10.99 17.79 -18.64
N TYR A 175 -11.91 17.20 -17.88
CA TYR A 175 -11.92 17.21 -16.42
C TYR A 175 -11.43 15.86 -15.88
N ILE A 176 -10.51 15.89 -14.92
CA ILE A 176 -9.96 14.70 -14.29
C ILE A 176 -10.17 14.78 -12.79
N VAL A 177 -10.77 13.75 -12.20
CA VAL A 177 -10.77 13.54 -10.75
C VAL A 177 -9.86 12.37 -10.40
N THR A 178 -8.96 12.61 -9.46
CA THR A 178 -8.17 11.57 -8.79
C THR A 178 -8.67 11.44 -7.37
N PHE A 179 -8.60 10.25 -6.78
CA PHE A 179 -9.00 10.02 -5.40
C PHE A 179 -8.00 9.14 -4.68
N ASP A 180 -7.92 9.22 -3.35
CA ASP A 180 -7.20 8.23 -2.58
C ASP A 180 -8.06 6.96 -2.49
N ARG A 181 -7.54 5.81 -2.90
CA ARG A 181 -8.25 4.53 -2.73
C ARG A 181 -8.48 4.22 -1.24
N PRO A 182 -9.44 3.36 -0.88
CA PRO A 182 -9.69 3.04 0.53
C PRO A 182 -8.42 2.58 1.26
N GLY A 183 -8.11 3.23 2.39
CA GLY A 183 -6.89 3.01 3.19
C GLY A 183 -5.65 3.80 2.75
N TYR A 184 -5.74 4.54 1.65
CA TYR A 184 -4.69 5.45 1.17
C TYR A 184 -4.98 6.89 1.56
N GLY A 185 -3.92 7.68 1.72
CA GLY A 185 -4.04 9.13 1.85
C GLY A 185 -5.04 9.51 2.94
N GLU A 186 -6.08 10.27 2.58
CA GLU A 186 -7.13 10.69 3.54
C GLU A 186 -8.51 10.05 3.30
N SER A 187 -8.58 8.98 2.50
CA SER A 187 -9.79 8.17 2.36
C SER A 187 -9.88 7.14 3.48
N ASP A 188 -11.06 6.97 4.06
CA ASP A 188 -11.25 5.99 5.12
C ASP A 188 -10.89 4.56 4.64
N PRO A 189 -10.33 3.71 5.52
CA PRO A 189 -10.10 2.31 5.20
C PRO A 189 -11.41 1.58 4.92
N ASP A 190 -11.35 0.57 4.05
CA ASP A 190 -12.40 -0.43 3.89
C ASP A 190 -11.88 -1.79 4.42
N PRO A 191 -12.17 -2.17 5.67
CA PRO A 191 -11.71 -3.43 6.23
C PRO A 191 -12.29 -4.67 5.50
N LYS A 192 -13.40 -4.50 4.77
CA LYS A 192 -14.09 -5.55 4.00
C LYS A 192 -13.88 -5.37 2.50
N ARG A 193 -12.80 -4.68 2.11
CA ARG A 193 -12.55 -4.31 0.71
C ARG A 193 -12.60 -5.50 -0.22
N THR A 194 -13.26 -5.30 -1.34
CA THR A 194 -13.30 -6.22 -2.47
C THR A 194 -13.08 -5.43 -3.76
N ILE A 195 -12.83 -6.14 -4.85
CA ILE A 195 -12.82 -5.52 -6.19
C ILE A 195 -14.16 -4.84 -6.48
N LYS A 196 -15.26 -5.47 -6.06
CA LYS A 196 -16.62 -4.90 -6.17
C LYS A 196 -16.78 -3.62 -5.36
N SER A 197 -16.39 -3.60 -4.08
CA SER A 197 -16.59 -2.41 -3.24
C SER A 197 -15.86 -1.19 -3.80
N THR A 198 -14.64 -1.36 -4.29
CA THR A 198 -13.89 -0.23 -4.89
C THR A 198 -14.52 0.26 -6.21
N ALA A 199 -15.14 -0.63 -6.99
CA ALA A 199 -15.88 -0.22 -8.19
C ALA A 199 -17.15 0.59 -7.84
N LEU A 200 -17.88 0.17 -6.80
CA LEU A 200 -19.07 0.90 -6.31
C LEU A 200 -18.69 2.25 -5.67
N ASP A 201 -17.56 2.31 -4.96
CA ASP A 201 -16.98 3.56 -4.46
C ASP A 201 -16.74 4.58 -5.59
N ILE A 202 -16.27 4.13 -6.76
CA ILE A 202 -16.08 4.97 -7.95
C ILE A 202 -17.41 5.42 -8.57
N GLU A 203 -18.42 4.56 -8.59
CA GLU A 203 -19.76 4.93 -9.04
C GLU A 203 -20.36 6.03 -8.14
N GLU A 204 -20.30 5.86 -6.81
CA GLU A 204 -20.76 6.86 -5.85
C GLU A 204 -19.95 8.16 -5.96
N LEU A 205 -18.64 8.09 -6.20
CA LEU A 205 -17.81 9.25 -6.50
C LEU A 205 -18.32 9.99 -7.73
N GLY A 206 -18.62 9.27 -8.81
CA GLY A 206 -19.17 9.83 -10.03
C GLY A 206 -20.55 10.47 -9.84
N GLU A 207 -21.42 9.86 -9.03
CA GLU A 207 -22.74 10.39 -8.68
C GLU A 207 -22.63 11.70 -7.88
N GLN A 208 -21.88 11.68 -6.76
CA GLN A 208 -21.80 12.83 -5.85
C GLN A 208 -21.07 14.01 -6.45
N LEU A 209 -20.05 13.76 -7.28
CA LEU A 209 -19.39 14.81 -8.04
C LEU A 209 -20.18 15.24 -9.28
N GLN A 210 -21.31 14.60 -9.59
CA GLN A 210 -22.15 14.92 -10.75
C GLN A 210 -21.39 14.83 -12.07
N LEU A 211 -20.67 13.73 -12.26
CA LEU A 211 -19.89 13.49 -13.49
C LEU A 211 -20.77 13.18 -14.71
N GLY A 212 -22.09 13.09 -14.54
CA GLY A 212 -23.06 12.79 -15.60
C GLY A 212 -23.48 11.33 -15.63
N ALA A 213 -24.17 10.93 -16.70
CA ALA A 213 -24.69 9.55 -16.85
C ALA A 213 -23.59 8.51 -17.12
N LYS A 214 -22.47 8.92 -17.73
CA LYS A 214 -21.30 8.08 -17.97
C LYS A 214 -20.03 8.92 -17.83
N PHE A 215 -18.94 8.30 -17.43
CA PHE A 215 -17.61 8.91 -17.34
C PHE A 215 -16.53 7.91 -17.76
N TYR A 216 -15.33 8.39 -18.06
CA TYR A 216 -14.19 7.53 -18.40
C TYR A 216 -13.44 7.12 -17.14
N VAL A 217 -12.85 5.92 -17.16
CA VAL A 217 -11.97 5.47 -16.07
C VAL A 217 -10.59 5.11 -16.61
N ILE A 218 -9.54 5.60 -15.94
CA ILE A 218 -8.15 5.24 -16.25
C ILE A 218 -7.53 4.61 -15.00
N GLY A 219 -6.97 3.42 -15.13
CA GLY A 219 -6.29 2.72 -14.05
C GLY A 219 -4.82 2.50 -14.36
N ILE A 220 -3.93 3.01 -13.52
CA ILE A 220 -2.48 2.82 -13.67
C ILE A 220 -2.01 1.72 -12.71
N SER A 221 -1.28 0.72 -13.21
CA SER A 221 -0.69 -0.34 -12.40
C SER A 221 -1.75 -1.05 -11.56
N MET A 222 -1.67 -1.00 -10.23
CA MET A 222 -2.70 -1.53 -9.33
C MET A 222 -4.10 -0.93 -9.58
N GLY A 223 -4.18 0.31 -10.09
CA GLY A 223 -5.42 0.93 -10.51
C GLY A 223 -6.09 0.19 -11.68
N GLY A 224 -5.33 -0.53 -12.51
CA GLY A 224 -5.89 -1.37 -13.58
C GLY A 224 -6.74 -2.53 -13.05
N GLN A 225 -6.39 -3.11 -11.89
CA GLN A 225 -7.23 -4.12 -11.25
C GLN A 225 -8.58 -3.56 -10.78
N VAL A 226 -8.60 -2.29 -10.36
CA VAL A 226 -9.85 -1.59 -10.04
C VAL A 226 -10.69 -1.38 -11.31
N VAL A 227 -10.06 -1.05 -12.45
CA VAL A 227 -10.75 -0.92 -13.74
C VAL A 227 -11.43 -2.21 -14.16
N TRP A 228 -10.81 -3.38 -13.94
CA TRP A 228 -11.49 -4.67 -14.16
C TRP A 228 -12.77 -4.80 -13.31
N GLY A 229 -12.73 -4.35 -12.07
CA GLY A 229 -13.92 -4.24 -11.22
C GLY A 229 -14.97 -3.29 -11.78
N CYS A 230 -14.56 -2.12 -12.29
CA CYS A 230 -15.48 -1.18 -12.93
C CYS A 230 -16.17 -1.79 -14.16
N LEU A 231 -15.41 -2.46 -15.03
CA LEU A 231 -15.93 -3.15 -16.21
C LEU A 231 -16.94 -4.24 -15.83
N LYS A 232 -16.70 -4.97 -14.72
CA LYS A 232 -17.62 -6.01 -14.24
C LYS A 232 -18.90 -5.44 -13.61
N TYR A 233 -18.77 -4.49 -12.69
CA TYR A 233 -19.85 -4.15 -11.75
C TYR A 233 -20.56 -2.85 -12.08
N ILE A 234 -19.91 -1.90 -12.76
CA ILE A 234 -20.50 -0.62 -13.14
C ILE A 234 -20.35 -0.29 -14.64
N PRO A 235 -20.43 -1.26 -15.59
CA PRO A 235 -20.21 -0.98 -17.01
C PRO A 235 -21.16 0.09 -17.56
N HIS A 236 -22.39 0.15 -17.02
CA HIS A 236 -23.40 1.13 -17.38
C HIS A 236 -23.03 2.59 -17.06
N ARG A 237 -22.03 2.81 -16.19
CA ARG A 237 -21.48 4.12 -15.82
C ARG A 237 -20.26 4.51 -16.66
N LEU A 238 -19.76 3.62 -17.50
CA LEU A 238 -18.51 3.84 -18.23
C LEU A 238 -18.79 4.36 -19.65
N ALA A 239 -18.14 5.47 -20.00
CA ALA A 239 -18.03 5.97 -21.37
C ALA A 239 -16.84 5.35 -22.11
N GLY A 240 -15.87 4.81 -21.37
CA GLY A 240 -14.65 4.20 -21.90
C GLY A 240 -13.68 3.88 -20.76
N ALA A 241 -12.72 3.00 -21.00
CA ALA A 241 -11.76 2.60 -19.97
C ALA A 241 -10.34 2.47 -20.54
N ALA A 242 -9.34 2.86 -19.74
CA ALA A 242 -7.94 2.60 -20.06
C ALA A 242 -7.23 1.90 -18.90
N LEU A 243 -6.58 0.78 -19.20
CA LEU A 243 -5.67 0.08 -18.31
C LEU A 243 -4.24 0.39 -18.74
N ILE A 244 -3.42 0.91 -17.83
CA ILE A 244 -2.05 1.35 -18.12
C ILE A 244 -1.09 0.56 -17.24
N ALA A 245 -0.26 -0.27 -17.86
CA ALA A 245 0.62 -1.23 -17.18
C ALA A 245 -0.08 -2.04 -16.07
N PRO A 246 -1.31 -2.59 -16.30
CA PRO A 246 -2.14 -3.11 -15.21
C PRO A 246 -1.48 -4.28 -14.48
N VAL A 247 -1.56 -4.28 -13.14
CA VAL A 247 -1.11 -5.42 -12.34
C VAL A 247 -1.96 -6.65 -12.64
N ILE A 248 -1.33 -7.82 -12.71
CA ILE A 248 -1.95 -9.08 -13.09
C ILE A 248 -2.04 -10.04 -11.90
N ASN A 249 -3.14 -10.79 -11.80
CA ASN A 249 -3.25 -11.89 -10.86
C ASN A 249 -2.89 -13.20 -11.60
N TYR A 250 -1.79 -13.82 -11.19
CA TYR A 250 -1.27 -15.05 -11.81
C TYR A 250 -2.18 -16.28 -11.61
N TRP A 251 -3.18 -16.18 -10.74
CA TRP A 251 -4.12 -17.25 -10.39
C TRP A 251 -5.50 -17.11 -11.04
N TRP A 252 -5.68 -16.20 -12.00
CA TRP A 252 -6.93 -16.18 -12.78
C TRP A 252 -7.11 -17.50 -13.57
N PRO A 253 -8.23 -18.23 -13.37
CA PRO A 253 -8.41 -19.57 -13.94
C PRO A 253 -8.32 -19.68 -15.46
N SER A 254 -8.67 -18.61 -16.19
CA SER A 254 -8.67 -18.60 -17.65
C SER A 254 -7.27 -18.51 -18.28
N PHE A 255 -6.21 -18.33 -17.47
CA PHE A 255 -4.85 -18.44 -17.97
C PHE A 255 -4.42 -19.90 -18.16
N PRO A 256 -3.72 -20.22 -19.26
CA PRO A 256 -2.99 -21.47 -19.38
C PRO A 256 -1.96 -21.57 -18.26
N ALA A 257 -1.99 -22.66 -17.50
CA ALA A 257 -1.17 -22.82 -16.30
C ALA A 257 0.34 -22.70 -16.58
N ASN A 258 0.81 -23.13 -17.75
CA ASN A 258 2.20 -22.97 -18.19
C ASN A 258 2.56 -21.50 -18.41
N LEU A 259 1.66 -20.72 -19.03
CA LEU A 259 1.89 -19.30 -19.31
C LEU A 259 1.90 -18.47 -18.03
N SER A 260 0.93 -18.69 -17.13
CA SER A 260 0.89 -18.00 -15.84
C SER A 260 2.08 -18.36 -14.96
N THR A 261 2.48 -19.63 -14.94
CA THR A 261 3.67 -20.09 -14.20
C THR A 261 4.95 -19.46 -14.75
N GLU A 262 5.12 -19.39 -16.07
CA GLU A 262 6.29 -18.76 -16.68
C GLU A 262 6.37 -17.27 -16.34
N ALA A 263 5.28 -16.53 -16.52
CA ALA A 263 5.22 -15.11 -16.16
C ALA A 263 5.48 -14.89 -14.66
N TYR A 264 4.90 -15.72 -13.80
CA TYR A 264 5.11 -15.67 -12.36
C TYR A 264 6.59 -15.93 -11.99
N ASN A 265 7.26 -16.87 -12.67
CA ASN A 265 8.66 -17.22 -12.40
C ASN A 265 9.64 -16.12 -12.85
N GLN A 266 9.23 -15.18 -13.70
CA GLN A 266 10.02 -14.00 -14.04
C GLN A 266 10.08 -12.96 -12.91
N GLN A 267 9.19 -13.06 -11.92
CA GLN A 267 9.21 -12.17 -10.76
C GLN A 267 10.42 -12.45 -9.87
N PRO A 268 10.94 -11.42 -9.15
CA PRO A 268 11.91 -11.63 -8.07
C PRO A 268 11.40 -12.67 -7.06
N LEU A 269 12.32 -13.46 -6.49
CA LEU A 269 11.97 -14.51 -5.52
C LEU A 269 11.19 -13.95 -4.32
N GLU A 270 11.46 -12.70 -3.95
CA GLU A 270 10.77 -12.00 -2.89
C GLU A 270 9.29 -11.77 -3.19
N ASP A 271 8.97 -11.32 -4.40
CA ASP A 271 7.60 -11.14 -4.84
C ASP A 271 6.91 -12.48 -5.05
N GLN A 272 7.60 -13.48 -5.60
CA GLN A 272 7.06 -14.84 -5.69
C GLN A 272 6.51 -15.31 -4.33
N TRP A 273 7.32 -15.25 -3.28
CA TRP A 273 6.85 -15.66 -1.95
C TRP A 273 5.77 -14.76 -1.37
N ALA A 274 5.94 -13.44 -1.42
CA ALA A 274 4.98 -12.50 -0.87
C ALA A 274 3.60 -12.64 -1.52
N LEU A 275 3.55 -12.84 -2.85
CA LEU A 275 2.31 -13.04 -3.59
C LEU A 275 1.66 -14.40 -3.31
N ARG A 276 2.45 -15.49 -3.14
CA ARG A 276 1.90 -16.79 -2.70
C ARG A 276 1.23 -16.69 -1.33
N VAL A 277 1.86 -15.98 -0.39
CA VAL A 277 1.26 -15.74 0.93
C VAL A 277 -0.03 -14.94 0.78
N ALA A 278 -0.04 -13.90 -0.05
CA ALA A 278 -1.26 -13.13 -0.31
C ALA A 278 -2.40 -13.97 -0.90
N HIS A 279 -2.08 -14.88 -1.81
CA HIS A 279 -3.06 -15.72 -2.48
C HIS A 279 -3.62 -16.83 -1.57
N TYR A 280 -2.73 -17.64 -0.97
CA TYR A 280 -3.13 -18.85 -0.23
C TYR A 280 -3.41 -18.60 1.25
N MET A 281 -2.73 -17.61 1.86
CA MET A 281 -2.73 -17.36 3.30
C MET A 281 -2.83 -15.86 3.59
N PRO A 282 -3.86 -15.16 3.08
CA PRO A 282 -3.95 -13.70 3.16
C PRO A 282 -3.87 -13.16 4.59
N TRP A 283 -4.31 -13.93 5.58
CA TRP A 283 -4.21 -13.58 7.01
C TRP A 283 -2.77 -13.46 7.53
N LEU A 284 -1.77 -14.03 6.85
CA LEU A 284 -0.35 -13.90 7.19
C LEU A 284 0.39 -12.79 6.44
N VAL A 285 -0.27 -12.07 5.53
CA VAL A 285 0.39 -11.07 4.68
C VAL A 285 1.12 -10.01 5.50
N TYR A 286 0.47 -9.48 6.54
CA TYR A 286 1.06 -8.47 7.41
C TYR A 286 2.32 -9.00 8.08
N TRP A 287 2.20 -10.15 8.74
CA TRP A 287 3.30 -10.80 9.43
C TRP A 287 4.47 -11.04 8.48
N TRP A 288 4.23 -11.70 7.34
CA TRP A 288 5.25 -12.03 6.35
C TRP A 288 6.04 -10.81 5.88
N ASN A 289 5.35 -9.74 5.49
CA ASN A 289 5.99 -8.55 4.91
C ASN A 289 6.66 -7.64 5.95
N THR A 290 6.45 -7.88 7.25
CA THR A 290 7.06 -7.10 8.34
C THR A 290 8.20 -7.84 9.05
N GLN A 291 8.38 -9.13 8.79
CA GLN A 291 9.47 -9.91 9.37
C GLN A 291 10.80 -9.62 8.66
N LYS A 292 11.89 -9.67 9.42
CA LYS A 292 13.26 -9.48 8.89
C LYS A 292 13.83 -10.72 8.19
N TRP A 293 13.29 -11.90 8.50
CA TRP A 293 13.79 -13.18 8.00
C TRP A 293 13.06 -13.69 6.77
N PHE A 294 11.92 -13.08 6.44
CA PHE A 294 11.15 -13.40 5.24
C PHE A 294 11.31 -12.28 4.22
N PRO A 295 11.39 -12.62 2.93
CA PRO A 295 11.48 -11.61 1.89
C PRO A 295 10.13 -10.87 1.77
N SER A 296 10.14 -9.56 2.01
CA SER A 296 8.99 -8.70 1.73
C SER A 296 8.92 -8.39 0.23
N SER A 297 7.71 -8.13 -0.27
CA SER A 297 7.52 -7.74 -1.67
C SER A 297 8.45 -6.57 -2.04
N THR A 298 9.08 -6.64 -3.21
CA THR A 298 10.07 -5.65 -3.67
C THR A 298 9.47 -4.25 -3.76
N VAL A 299 8.22 -4.13 -4.22
CA VAL A 299 7.47 -2.87 -4.29
C VAL A 299 7.17 -2.33 -2.88
N THR A 300 6.81 -3.21 -1.96
CA THR A 300 6.58 -2.87 -0.55
C THR A 300 7.89 -2.55 0.18
N ALA A 301 9.03 -3.11 -0.23
CA ALA A 301 10.35 -2.75 0.28
C ALA A 301 10.90 -1.46 -0.32
N GLY A 302 10.25 -0.89 -1.35
CA GLY A 302 10.73 0.29 -2.07
C GLY A 302 11.90 0.00 -3.02
N LYS A 303 12.02 -1.26 -3.48
CA LYS A 303 13.05 -1.74 -4.42
C LYS A 303 12.40 -2.45 -5.62
N PRO A 304 11.43 -1.84 -6.31
CA PRO A 304 10.74 -2.48 -7.43
C PRO A 304 11.74 -2.93 -8.52
N ASN A 305 11.40 -4.01 -9.24
CA ASN A 305 12.19 -4.53 -10.35
C ASN A 305 12.07 -3.62 -11.59
N LEU A 306 12.79 -2.50 -11.58
CA LEU A 306 12.82 -1.52 -12.67
C LEU A 306 13.95 -1.85 -13.65
N LEU A 307 13.61 -1.95 -14.94
CA LEU A 307 14.57 -2.17 -16.01
C LEU A 307 15.11 -0.85 -16.59
N ALA A 308 16.02 -0.95 -17.57
CA ALA A 308 16.75 0.20 -18.09
C ALA A 308 15.88 1.37 -18.58
N PRO A 309 14.73 1.16 -19.25
CA PRO A 309 13.83 2.26 -19.63
C PRO A 309 13.27 3.01 -18.42
N ASP A 310 12.86 2.29 -17.37
CA ASP A 310 12.28 2.87 -16.17
C ASP A 310 13.30 3.71 -15.39
N LEU A 311 14.56 3.28 -15.32
CA LEU A 311 15.63 4.00 -14.63
C LEU A 311 15.85 5.41 -15.22
N LYS A 312 15.57 5.62 -16.51
CA LYS A 312 15.63 6.95 -17.16
C LYS A 312 14.51 7.88 -16.68
N ILE A 313 13.40 7.32 -16.21
CA ILE A 313 12.20 8.03 -15.76
C ILE A 313 12.26 8.30 -14.25
N VAL A 314 12.91 7.43 -13.47
CA VAL A 314 13.01 7.53 -12.00
C VAL A 314 13.44 8.92 -11.53
N SER A 315 14.41 9.55 -12.20
CA SER A 315 14.87 10.90 -11.86
C SER A 315 13.79 11.97 -12.03
N LYS A 316 12.94 11.85 -13.06
CA LYS A 316 11.80 12.75 -13.30
C LYS A 316 10.69 12.60 -12.27
N ILE A 317 10.61 11.42 -11.63
CA ILE A 317 9.62 11.12 -10.59
C ILE A 317 10.22 11.09 -9.18
N ALA A 318 11.47 11.53 -8.99
CA ALA A 318 12.18 11.45 -7.71
C ALA A 318 11.51 12.22 -6.55
N GLY A 319 10.65 13.20 -6.87
CA GLY A 319 9.79 13.88 -5.88
C GLY A 319 8.71 12.98 -5.24
N ARG A 320 8.62 11.70 -5.60
CA ARG A 320 7.60 10.75 -5.10
C ARG A 320 7.88 10.14 -3.73
N THR A 321 9.04 10.36 -3.11
CA THR A 321 9.32 9.86 -1.75
C THR A 321 8.29 10.38 -0.73
N THR A 322 7.83 11.63 -0.87
CA THR A 322 6.74 12.21 -0.07
C THR A 322 5.38 11.57 -0.34
N ARG A 323 5.15 10.99 -1.52
CA ARG A 323 3.90 10.27 -1.85
C ARG A 323 3.77 8.96 -1.12
N ARG A 324 4.87 8.24 -0.84
CA ARG A 324 4.81 6.95 -0.15
C ARG A 324 4.38 7.10 1.32
N GLU A 325 4.96 8.07 2.03
CA GLU A 325 4.60 8.37 3.42
C GLU A 325 3.14 8.82 3.51
N TYR A 326 2.73 9.72 2.62
CA TYR A 326 1.34 10.15 2.49
C TYR A 326 0.39 8.97 2.16
N ALA A 327 0.72 8.14 1.18
CA ALA A 327 -0.10 7.00 0.75
C ALA A 327 -0.33 6.00 1.89
N SER A 328 0.67 5.82 2.76
CA SER A 328 0.65 4.84 3.85
C SER A 328 0.45 5.47 5.24
N GLN A 329 0.03 6.74 5.31
CA GLN A 329 -0.07 7.48 6.58
C GLN A 329 -1.08 6.89 7.57
N GLN A 330 -2.07 6.14 7.07
CA GLN A 330 -3.04 5.40 7.88
C GLN A 330 -2.54 4.01 8.32
N GLY A 331 -1.39 3.58 7.80
CA GLY A 331 -0.77 2.29 8.05
C GLY A 331 -0.46 1.55 6.74
N VAL A 332 0.72 0.92 6.67
CA VAL A 332 1.11 0.08 5.51
C VAL A 332 0.20 -1.14 5.32
N PHE A 333 -0.49 -1.56 6.39
CA PHE A 333 -1.40 -2.68 6.30
C PHE A 333 -2.65 -2.35 5.48
N GLU A 334 -3.37 -1.28 5.82
CA GLU A 334 -4.60 -0.91 5.11
C GLU A 334 -4.37 -0.36 3.70
N SER A 335 -3.14 0.08 3.40
CA SER A 335 -2.75 0.51 2.06
C SER A 335 -2.15 -0.66 1.26
N PHE A 336 -0.84 -0.87 1.43
CA PHE A 336 -0.02 -1.75 0.60
C PHE A 336 -0.38 -3.24 0.77
N HIS A 337 -0.43 -3.72 2.00
CA HIS A 337 -0.71 -5.14 2.25
C HIS A 337 -2.14 -5.52 1.88
N ARG A 338 -3.11 -4.64 2.14
CA ARG A 338 -4.50 -4.82 1.70
C ARG A 338 -4.58 -4.89 0.18
N ASP A 339 -3.84 -4.05 -0.55
CA ASP A 339 -3.77 -4.12 -2.02
C ASP A 339 -3.27 -5.47 -2.48
N MET A 340 -2.22 -5.99 -1.85
CA MET A 340 -1.68 -7.29 -2.20
C MET A 340 -2.69 -8.43 -1.90
N MET A 341 -3.37 -8.39 -0.75
CA MET A 341 -4.39 -9.38 -0.38
C MET A 341 -5.56 -9.41 -1.37
N ILE A 342 -6.05 -8.24 -1.79
CA ILE A 342 -7.19 -8.16 -2.71
C ILE A 342 -6.76 -8.45 -4.15
N GLY A 343 -5.66 -7.86 -4.59
CA GLY A 343 -5.21 -7.93 -5.98
C GLY A 343 -4.74 -9.33 -6.41
N PHE A 344 -4.14 -10.08 -5.49
CA PHE A 344 -3.63 -11.43 -5.73
C PHE A 344 -4.44 -12.53 -5.01
N GLY A 345 -5.49 -12.14 -4.29
CA GLY A 345 -6.43 -13.06 -3.66
C GLY A 345 -7.40 -13.69 -4.67
N HIS A 346 -8.43 -14.33 -4.13
CA HIS A 346 -9.50 -14.93 -4.94
C HIS A 346 -10.49 -13.85 -5.36
N TRP A 347 -10.81 -13.81 -6.66
CA TRP A 347 -11.81 -12.90 -7.23
C TRP A 347 -13.11 -13.67 -7.50
N GLU A 348 -14.24 -12.99 -7.36
CA GLU A 348 -15.56 -13.56 -7.65
C GLU A 348 -15.82 -13.72 -9.17
N PHE A 349 -14.94 -13.17 -10.00
CA PHE A 349 -15.01 -13.26 -11.46
C PHE A 349 -13.59 -13.35 -12.05
N ASP A 350 -13.51 -13.91 -13.25
CA ASP A 350 -12.31 -13.87 -14.09
C ASP A 350 -12.46 -12.72 -15.11
N PRO A 351 -11.48 -11.80 -15.23
CA PRO A 351 -11.50 -10.75 -16.25
C PRO A 351 -11.67 -11.25 -17.69
N MET A 352 -11.18 -12.45 -18.01
CA MET A 352 -11.27 -13.04 -19.35
C MET A 352 -12.65 -13.64 -19.68
N ASP A 353 -13.56 -13.68 -18.72
CA ASP A 353 -14.97 -14.07 -18.92
C ASP A 353 -15.87 -12.85 -19.14
N LEU A 354 -15.30 -11.64 -19.16
CA LEU A 354 -16.07 -10.41 -19.39
C LEU A 354 -16.45 -10.25 -20.87
N GLU A 355 -17.70 -9.86 -21.07
CA GLU A 355 -18.21 -9.41 -22.37
C GLU A 355 -18.07 -7.89 -22.49
N ASN A 356 -17.97 -7.40 -23.73
CA ASN A 356 -18.03 -5.96 -23.97
C ASN A 356 -19.44 -5.44 -23.72
N HIS A 357 -19.59 -4.64 -22.66
CA HIS A 357 -20.85 -3.95 -22.34
C HIS A 357 -20.82 -2.46 -22.72
N LEU A 358 -19.73 -1.98 -23.32
CA LEU A 358 -19.67 -0.64 -23.90
C LEU A 358 -20.34 -0.68 -25.28
N PRO A 359 -21.25 0.26 -25.61
CA PRO A 359 -21.83 0.33 -26.95
C PRO A 359 -20.74 0.55 -27.99
N ASP A 360 -20.76 -0.22 -29.09
CA ASP A 360 -19.75 -0.16 -30.18
C ASP A 360 -19.58 1.24 -30.79
N SER A 361 -20.55 2.14 -30.61
CA SER A 361 -20.54 3.53 -31.08
C SER A 361 -20.23 4.58 -30.02
N GLU A 362 -20.08 4.22 -28.73
CA GLU A 362 -19.97 5.20 -27.63
C GLU A 362 -18.68 5.09 -26.81
N GLY A 363 -17.97 3.95 -26.82
CA GLY A 363 -16.81 3.78 -25.95
C GLY A 363 -15.97 2.54 -26.23
N SER A 364 -14.70 2.61 -25.86
CA SER A 364 -13.73 1.51 -26.03
C SER A 364 -12.93 1.25 -24.76
N VAL A 365 -12.40 0.04 -24.66
CA VAL A 365 -11.44 -0.34 -23.61
C VAL A 365 -10.06 -0.46 -24.22
N HIS A 366 -9.10 0.23 -23.63
CA HIS A 366 -7.72 0.24 -24.08
C HIS A 366 -6.80 -0.37 -23.02
N LEU A 367 -5.84 -1.18 -23.44
CA LEU A 367 -4.83 -1.76 -22.56
C LEU A 367 -3.45 -1.38 -23.11
N TRP A 368 -2.72 -0.56 -22.37
CA TRP A 368 -1.38 -0.09 -22.72
C TRP A 368 -0.33 -0.80 -21.87
N HIS A 369 0.71 -1.36 -22.48
CA HIS A 369 1.77 -2.07 -21.76
C HIS A 369 3.16 -1.86 -22.35
N GLY A 370 4.18 -1.75 -21.51
CA GLY A 370 5.57 -1.66 -21.92
C GLY A 370 6.19 -3.04 -22.10
N VAL A 371 6.94 -3.27 -23.18
CA VAL A 371 7.56 -4.59 -23.45
C VAL A 371 8.61 -4.96 -22.40
N GLU A 372 9.34 -3.98 -21.90
CA GLU A 372 10.40 -4.14 -20.90
C GLU A 372 9.90 -3.88 -19.47
N ASP A 373 8.63 -4.17 -19.20
CA ASP A 373 8.07 -4.07 -17.86
C ASP A 373 8.64 -5.19 -16.96
N GLY A 374 9.58 -4.82 -16.08
CA GLY A 374 10.18 -5.74 -15.10
C GLY A 374 9.30 -6.03 -13.89
N MET A 375 8.24 -5.25 -13.67
CA MET A 375 7.32 -5.45 -12.55
C MET A 375 6.18 -6.39 -12.95
N VAL A 376 5.61 -6.19 -14.14
CA VAL A 376 4.49 -6.97 -14.66
C VAL A 376 4.83 -7.48 -16.07
N PRO A 377 5.18 -8.77 -16.22
CA PRO A 377 5.51 -9.34 -17.51
C PRO A 377 4.39 -9.16 -18.53
N VAL A 378 4.76 -8.68 -19.72
CA VAL A 378 3.83 -8.37 -20.81
C VAL A 378 3.06 -9.59 -21.34
N SER A 379 3.60 -10.80 -21.15
CA SER A 379 3.07 -12.04 -21.74
C SER A 379 1.61 -12.32 -21.39
N LEU A 380 1.20 -12.06 -20.15
CA LEU A 380 -0.18 -12.29 -19.73
C LEU A 380 -1.14 -11.23 -20.27
N GLN A 381 -0.68 -9.99 -20.48
CA GLN A 381 -1.49 -8.95 -21.10
C GLN A 381 -1.75 -9.24 -22.58
N ARG A 382 -0.73 -9.75 -23.30
CA ARG A 382 -0.89 -10.23 -24.68
C ARG A 382 -1.95 -11.33 -24.77
N TYR A 383 -1.92 -12.30 -23.85
CA TYR A 383 -2.93 -13.35 -23.81
C TYR A 383 -4.34 -12.83 -23.51
N ILE A 384 -4.49 -11.88 -22.58
CA ILE A 384 -5.78 -11.21 -22.34
C ILE A 384 -6.29 -10.55 -23.62
N ALA A 385 -5.43 -9.80 -24.34
CA ALA A 385 -5.81 -9.11 -25.57
C ALA A 385 -6.23 -10.08 -26.69
N GLU A 386 -5.56 -11.23 -26.81
CA GLU A 386 -5.96 -12.30 -27.74
C GLU A 386 -7.32 -12.89 -27.35
N LYS A 387 -7.58 -13.06 -26.05
CA LYS A 387 -8.82 -13.66 -25.53
C LYS A 387 -10.01 -12.71 -25.58
N LEU A 388 -9.78 -11.42 -25.40
CA LEU A 388 -10.76 -10.34 -25.35
C LEU A 388 -10.53 -9.37 -26.51
N PRO A 389 -10.92 -9.72 -27.75
CA PRO A 389 -10.64 -8.90 -28.94
C PRO A 389 -11.34 -7.53 -28.95
N TRP A 390 -12.28 -7.31 -28.02
CA TRP A 390 -12.92 -6.01 -27.79
C TRP A 390 -12.03 -5.03 -27.01
N ILE A 391 -10.93 -5.50 -26.41
CA ILE A 391 -9.91 -4.65 -25.79
C ILE A 391 -8.90 -4.25 -26.87
N GLN A 392 -8.74 -2.96 -27.06
CA GLN A 392 -7.71 -2.40 -27.93
C GLN A 392 -6.37 -2.43 -27.21
N TYR A 393 -5.51 -3.36 -27.60
CA TYR A 393 -4.19 -3.54 -26.99
C TYR A 393 -3.12 -2.68 -27.68
N HIS A 394 -2.36 -1.96 -26.87
CA HIS A 394 -1.31 -1.03 -27.29
C HIS A 394 -0.03 -1.40 -26.58
N GLU A 395 0.92 -1.95 -27.33
CA GLU A 395 2.22 -2.33 -26.81
C GLU A 395 3.26 -1.28 -27.16
N ILE A 396 4.06 -0.86 -26.18
CA ILE A 396 5.06 0.19 -26.35
C ILE A 396 6.46 -0.44 -26.38
N PRO A 397 7.13 -0.45 -27.54
CA PRO A 397 8.51 -0.90 -27.65
C PRO A 397 9.44 -0.09 -26.74
N ASP A 398 10.50 -0.73 -26.23
CA ASP A 398 11.56 -0.10 -25.43
C ASP A 398 11.08 0.64 -24.16
N ALA A 399 9.89 0.29 -23.66
CA ALA A 399 9.27 0.93 -22.51
C ALA A 399 9.09 -0.06 -21.34
N GLY A 400 9.38 0.41 -20.12
CA GLY A 400 9.16 -0.33 -18.86
C GLY A 400 7.87 0.05 -18.16
N HIS A 401 7.70 -0.32 -16.89
CA HIS A 401 6.45 -0.12 -16.13
C HIS A 401 6.03 1.35 -16.01
N LEU A 402 6.99 2.26 -16.00
CA LEU A 402 6.81 3.68 -15.70
C LEU A 402 6.55 4.54 -16.95
N PHE A 403 6.30 3.92 -18.11
CA PHE A 403 6.15 4.61 -19.40
C PHE A 403 5.14 5.76 -19.37
N ALA A 404 4.07 5.64 -18.58
CA ALA A 404 3.04 6.66 -18.42
C ALA A 404 3.54 7.98 -17.80
N TYR A 405 4.80 8.00 -17.34
CA TYR A 405 5.48 9.15 -16.75
C TYR A 405 6.68 9.65 -17.58
N ALA A 406 6.94 9.07 -18.77
CA ALA A 406 8.13 9.36 -19.56
C ALA A 406 8.14 10.78 -20.15
N ASP A 407 7.18 11.10 -21.02
CA ASP A 407 6.98 12.39 -21.65
C ASP A 407 5.49 12.65 -21.91
N ASP A 408 5.14 13.88 -22.28
CA ASP A 408 3.75 14.30 -22.45
C ASP A 408 3.13 13.81 -23.76
N SER A 409 3.93 13.52 -24.79
CA SER A 409 3.42 13.05 -26.09
C SER A 409 2.75 11.68 -25.99
N LEU A 410 3.33 10.77 -25.21
CA LEU A 410 2.74 9.46 -24.99
C LEU A 410 1.46 9.55 -24.14
N LYS A 411 1.43 10.45 -23.16
CA LYS A 411 0.22 10.68 -22.35
C LYS A 411 -0.92 11.24 -23.19
N ASP A 412 -0.59 12.19 -24.06
CA ASP A 412 -1.53 12.78 -25.00
C ASP A 412 -2.05 11.72 -25.99
N SER A 413 -1.19 10.83 -26.47
CA SER A 413 -1.61 9.70 -27.29
C SER A 413 -2.62 8.81 -26.56
N ILE A 414 -2.32 8.39 -25.32
CA ILE A 414 -3.21 7.56 -24.51
C ILE A 414 -4.58 8.24 -24.29
N LEU A 415 -4.58 9.52 -23.93
CA LEU A 415 -5.81 10.29 -23.72
C LEU A 415 -6.59 10.44 -25.02
N LYS A 416 -5.93 10.84 -26.11
CA LYS A 416 -6.58 11.04 -27.40
C LYS A 416 -7.24 9.75 -27.88
N THR A 417 -6.50 8.65 -27.89
CA THR A 417 -7.00 7.33 -28.31
C THR A 417 -8.18 6.87 -27.45
N LEU A 418 -8.16 7.11 -26.13
CA LEU A 418 -9.31 6.80 -25.26
C LEU A 418 -10.56 7.62 -25.59
N LEU A 419 -10.39 8.91 -25.92
CA LEU A 419 -11.50 9.86 -26.06
C LEU A 419 -12.07 9.97 -27.48
N THR A 420 -11.28 9.64 -28.50
CA THR A 420 -11.71 9.68 -29.91
C THR A 420 -11.86 8.31 -30.55
N GLY A 421 -11.25 7.27 -29.97
CA GLY A 421 -11.19 5.94 -30.58
C GLY A 421 -10.29 5.88 -31.81
N ASP A 422 -9.51 6.93 -32.10
CA ASP A 422 -8.51 6.91 -33.18
C ASP A 422 -7.44 5.88 -32.84
N LYS A 423 -7.31 4.89 -33.74
CA LYS A 423 -6.37 3.76 -33.64
C LYS A 423 -4.97 4.14 -34.08
#